data_AF-A0A6C0JK56-F1
#
_entry.id   AF-A0A6C0JK56-F1
#
_cell.length_a   1.000
_cell.length_b   1.000
_cell.length_c   1.000
_cell.angle_alpha   90.00
_cell.angle_beta   90.00
_cell.angle_gamma   90.00
#
_symmetry.space_group_name_H-M   'P 1'
#
loop_
_entity.id
_entity.type
_entity.pdbx_description
1 polymer ?
#
loop_
_entity_poly.entity_id
_entity_poly.type
_entity_poly.pdbx_seq_one_letter_code
_entity_poly.pdbx_strand_id
1 'polypeptide(L)'
;MNGSTQASNSNQVSYSSEANCKKKYNMLTKFPIPKDPIRYPFNNDPAIGYRSNFNDLLLANMSALVPNIDIGYHTNTHTPEALEKWIQTTNDYMYLLTRNIRKKCDAQLKKLTNIENQKRKSRELDIKKVQELPDDIIRHIHGFLLPETRIELYVAKYPSFAEAIERMTSKNLKKYVIHIYKTYYETVFNYNGQIPERRSCLQRHPKYLISYSNKRQAVDQITLLFDLMREAIPRTPIYHQYFQTHALKLIQSMIYVGVYKGPQLKRNRKPANELLHV
;
A
#
# COMPACT_ATOMS: atom_id res chain seq x y z
N MET A 1 -4.17 -39.39 24.24
CA MET A 1 -5.23 -38.39 24.45
C MET A 1 -5.06 -37.31 23.40
N ASN A 2 -5.90 -37.34 22.37
CA ASN A 2 -5.88 -36.42 21.24
C ASN A 2 -6.56 -35.11 21.66
N GLY A 3 -5.80 -34.03 21.73
CA GLY A 3 -6.31 -32.66 21.88
C GLY A 3 -6.24 -31.94 20.55
N SER A 4 -7.31 -32.04 19.77
CA SER A 4 -7.50 -31.39 18.48
C SER A 4 -7.73 -29.89 18.66
N THR A 5 -6.74 -29.09 18.29
CA THR A 5 -6.85 -27.63 18.19
C THR A 5 -7.68 -27.26 16.96
N GLN A 6 -8.98 -26.97 17.18
CA GLN A 6 -9.83 -26.40 16.14
C GLN A 6 -9.40 -24.96 15.85
N ALA A 7 -8.80 -24.76 14.69
CA ALA A 7 -8.60 -23.45 14.08
C ALA A 7 -9.97 -22.82 13.81
N SER A 8 -10.33 -21.79 14.58
CA SER A 8 -11.56 -21.04 14.41
C SER A 8 -11.45 -20.17 13.15
N ASN A 9 -12.13 -20.61 12.09
CA ASN A 9 -12.43 -19.87 10.87
C ASN A 9 -12.98 -18.47 11.19
N SER A 10 -12.16 -17.42 11.06
CA SER A 10 -12.58 -16.02 11.16
C SER A 10 -13.15 -15.49 9.84
N ASN A 11 -14.10 -16.22 9.25
CA ASN A 11 -14.87 -15.81 8.07
C ASN A 11 -16.38 -15.78 8.38
N GLN A 12 -16.77 -15.29 9.56
CA GLN A 12 -18.16 -14.97 9.87
C GLN A 12 -18.55 -13.62 9.22
N VAL A 13 -18.86 -13.71 7.93
CA VAL A 13 -20.10 -13.18 7.33
C VAL A 13 -20.58 -11.82 7.89
N SER A 14 -20.02 -10.74 7.37
CA SER A 14 -20.53 -9.36 7.51
C SER A 14 -21.90 -9.13 6.83
N TYR A 15 -22.44 -10.14 6.13
CA TYR A 15 -23.69 -10.04 5.35
C TYR A 15 -24.93 -9.72 6.19
N SER A 16 -24.94 -10.08 7.47
CA SER A 16 -26.07 -9.83 8.37
C SER A 16 -26.39 -8.33 8.51
N SER A 17 -25.38 -7.46 8.54
CA SER A 17 -25.57 -6.05 8.89
C SER A 17 -26.04 -5.18 7.71
N GLU A 18 -25.49 -5.40 6.52
CA GLU A 18 -25.85 -4.66 5.31
C GLU A 18 -27.22 -5.10 4.78
N ALA A 19 -27.52 -6.40 4.84
CA ALA A 19 -28.84 -6.92 4.50
C ALA A 19 -29.93 -6.34 5.43
N ASN A 20 -29.63 -6.19 6.72
CA ASN A 20 -30.56 -5.58 7.68
C ASN A 20 -30.76 -4.07 7.42
N CYS A 21 -29.71 -3.32 7.08
CA CYS A 21 -29.84 -1.93 6.65
C CYS A 21 -30.72 -1.82 5.41
N LYS A 22 -30.48 -2.65 4.39
CA LYS A 22 -31.29 -2.66 3.16
C LYS A 22 -32.75 -3.00 3.42
N LYS A 23 -33.02 -3.98 4.30
CA LYS A 23 -34.38 -4.34 4.71
C LYS A 23 -35.10 -3.18 5.39
N LYS A 24 -34.45 -2.47 6.31
CA LYS A 24 -35.03 -1.30 7.00
C LYS A 24 -35.22 -0.11 6.05
N TYR A 25 -34.29 0.12 5.12
CA TYR A 25 -34.47 1.13 4.07
C TYR A 25 -35.70 0.84 3.19
N ASN A 26 -35.90 -0.41 2.78
CA ASN A 26 -37.09 -0.81 2.01
C ASN A 26 -38.41 -0.65 2.80
N MET A 27 -38.37 -0.57 4.13
CA MET A 27 -39.55 -0.20 4.91
C MET A 27 -39.82 1.30 4.83
N LEU A 28 -38.78 2.12 4.74
CA LEU A 28 -38.88 3.57 4.62
C LEU A 28 -39.41 4.02 3.27
N THR A 29 -39.16 3.27 2.20
CA THR A 29 -39.68 3.59 0.85
C THR A 29 -41.21 3.52 0.75
N LYS A 30 -41.90 3.06 1.80
CA LYS A 30 -43.36 3.09 1.91
C LYS A 30 -43.90 4.46 2.37
N PHE A 31 -43.03 5.32 2.89
CA PHE A 31 -43.34 6.67 3.32
C PHE A 31 -42.89 7.69 2.25
N PRO A 32 -43.37 8.95 2.29
CA PRO A 32 -43.04 9.96 1.29
C PRO A 32 -41.60 10.49 1.48
N ILE A 33 -40.62 9.66 1.10
CA ILE A 33 -39.21 10.02 1.01
C ILE A 33 -38.78 10.12 -0.47
N PRO A 34 -37.71 10.85 -0.81
CA PRO A 34 -37.19 10.88 -2.17
C PRO A 34 -36.81 9.49 -2.68
N LYS A 35 -37.21 9.16 -3.91
CA LYS A 35 -36.89 7.89 -4.56
C LYS A 35 -35.44 7.83 -5.03
N ASP A 36 -34.91 8.97 -5.46
CA ASP A 36 -33.56 9.12 -5.95
C ASP A 36 -32.68 9.87 -4.93
N PRO A 37 -31.40 9.51 -4.82
CA PRO A 37 -30.47 10.22 -3.96
C PRO A 37 -30.28 11.66 -4.44
N ILE A 38 -30.18 12.58 -3.50
CA ILE A 38 -29.91 14.00 -3.77
C ILE A 38 -28.44 14.12 -4.17
N ARG A 39 -28.20 14.43 -5.45
CA ARG A 39 -26.84 14.50 -6.02
C ARG A 39 -26.22 15.89 -5.95
N TYR A 40 -27.02 16.92 -5.69
CA TYR A 40 -26.59 18.31 -5.56
C TYR A 40 -27.52 19.01 -4.56
N PRO A 41 -27.00 19.84 -3.63
CA PRO A 41 -27.84 20.76 -2.89
C PRO A 41 -28.47 21.76 -3.86
N PHE A 42 -29.76 22.05 -3.67
CA PHE A 42 -30.45 23.14 -4.36
C PHE A 42 -29.86 24.49 -3.88
N ASN A 43 -28.80 24.96 -4.53
CA ASN A 43 -28.39 26.36 -4.42
C ASN A 43 -28.97 27.11 -5.63
N ASN A 44 -29.92 28.01 -5.36
CA ASN A 44 -30.58 28.84 -6.36
C ASN A 44 -29.70 30.02 -6.84
N ASP A 45 -28.41 30.05 -6.51
CA ASP A 45 -27.51 31.15 -6.88
C ASP A 45 -26.44 30.69 -7.89
N PRO A 46 -26.67 30.89 -9.20
CA PRO A 46 -25.71 30.56 -10.25
C PRO A 46 -24.48 31.49 -10.29
N ALA A 47 -24.43 32.57 -9.49
CA ALA A 47 -23.34 33.54 -9.53
C ALA A 47 -22.06 33.05 -8.80
N ILE A 48 -22.19 32.08 -7.90
CA ILE A 48 -21.08 31.52 -7.14
C ILE A 48 -20.99 30.06 -7.53
N GLY A 49 -19.98 29.69 -8.33
CA GLY A 49 -19.73 28.33 -8.82
C GLY A 49 -19.38 27.33 -7.72
N TYR A 50 -20.29 27.14 -6.77
CA TYR A 50 -20.14 26.28 -5.61
C TYR A 50 -20.11 24.82 -6.05
N ARG A 51 -18.99 24.14 -5.78
CA ARG A 51 -18.85 22.71 -5.99
C ARG A 51 -19.15 21.98 -4.68
N SER A 52 -20.19 21.17 -4.68
CA SER A 52 -20.57 20.36 -3.53
C SER A 52 -19.45 19.39 -3.16
N ASN A 53 -19.16 19.31 -1.87
CA ASN A 53 -18.23 18.34 -1.31
C ASN A 53 -19.00 17.12 -0.77
N PHE A 54 -18.26 16.10 -0.32
CA PHE A 54 -18.86 14.86 0.19
C PHE A 54 -19.74 15.07 1.43
N ASN A 55 -19.39 16.02 2.30
CA ASN A 55 -20.18 16.34 3.49
C ASN A 55 -21.55 16.93 3.12
N ASP A 56 -21.61 17.79 2.10
CA ASP A 56 -22.87 18.40 1.66
C ASP A 56 -23.83 17.34 1.09
N LEU A 57 -23.30 16.38 0.32
CA LEU A 57 -24.08 15.25 -0.20
C LEU A 57 -24.60 14.36 0.93
N LEU A 58 -23.74 14.05 1.91
CA LEU A 58 -24.14 13.25 3.07
C LEU A 58 -25.25 13.97 3.85
N LEU A 59 -25.06 15.24 4.18
CA LEU A 59 -26.04 16.01 4.94
C LEU A 59 -27.38 16.10 4.21
N ALA A 60 -27.38 16.44 2.91
CA ALA A 60 -28.61 16.56 2.13
C ALA A 60 -29.40 15.23 2.09
N ASN A 61 -28.74 14.11 1.82
CA ASN A 61 -29.40 12.81 1.77
C ASN A 61 -29.91 12.35 3.15
N MET A 62 -29.19 12.65 4.22
CA MET A 62 -29.60 12.28 5.58
C MET A 62 -30.78 13.13 6.07
N SER A 63 -30.75 14.43 5.79
CA SER A 63 -31.86 15.34 6.10
C SER A 63 -33.14 14.98 5.33
N ALA A 64 -33.02 14.49 4.10
CA ALA A 64 -34.16 14.06 3.30
C ALA A 64 -34.87 12.79 3.81
N LEU A 65 -34.23 12.02 4.69
CA LEU A 65 -34.84 10.86 5.35
C LEU A 65 -35.64 11.24 6.60
N VAL A 66 -35.46 12.47 7.11
CA VAL A 66 -36.20 12.97 8.26
C VAL A 66 -37.68 13.08 7.87
N PRO A 67 -38.59 12.46 8.64
CA PRO A 67 -40.02 12.54 8.36
C PRO A 67 -40.52 13.97 8.30
N ASN A 68 -41.14 14.35 7.17
CA ASN A 68 -41.89 15.60 7.07
C ASN A 68 -43.32 15.34 7.54
N ILE A 69 -43.56 15.59 8.83
CA ILE A 69 -44.83 15.30 9.49
C ILE A 69 -45.95 16.18 8.95
N ASP A 70 -45.68 17.44 8.63
CA ASP A 70 -46.66 18.37 8.07
C ASP A 70 -47.20 17.87 6.72
N ILE A 71 -46.30 17.46 5.81
CA ILE A 71 -46.70 16.83 4.54
C ILE A 71 -47.49 15.54 4.80
N GLY A 72 -47.04 14.71 5.74
CA GLY A 72 -47.72 13.47 6.11
C GLY A 72 -49.16 13.67 6.61
N TYR A 73 -49.41 14.74 7.38
CA TYR A 73 -50.76 15.15 7.81
C TYR A 73 -51.59 15.66 6.64
N HIS A 74 -51.01 16.48 5.75
CA HIS A 74 -51.73 17.10 4.66
C HIS A 74 -52.11 16.16 3.52
N THR A 75 -51.36 15.07 3.30
CA THR A 75 -51.65 14.13 2.20
C THR A 75 -52.75 13.11 2.52
N ASN A 76 -53.42 13.17 3.68
CA ASN A 76 -54.52 12.27 4.11
C ASN A 76 -54.23 10.75 3.98
N THR A 77 -52.95 10.37 3.89
CA THR A 77 -52.51 9.01 3.56
C THR A 77 -51.96 8.25 4.76
N HIS A 78 -51.75 8.93 5.89
CA HIS A 78 -51.13 8.37 7.08
C HIS A 78 -51.92 8.75 8.33
N THR A 79 -52.32 7.74 9.10
CA THR A 79 -52.88 7.92 10.44
C THR A 79 -51.77 8.35 11.41
N PRO A 80 -52.09 8.91 12.60
CA PRO A 80 -51.09 9.23 13.62
C PRO A 80 -50.14 8.07 13.93
N GLU A 81 -50.65 6.84 13.99
CA GLU A 81 -49.84 5.63 14.22
C GLU A 81 -48.89 5.33 13.05
N ALA A 82 -49.30 5.64 11.82
CA ALA A 82 -48.45 5.49 10.64
C ALA A 82 -47.30 6.52 10.64
N LEU A 83 -47.55 7.74 11.10
CA LEU A 83 -46.53 8.78 11.26
C LEU A 83 -45.54 8.43 12.38
N GLU A 84 -46.02 7.94 13.52
CA GLU A 84 -45.16 7.44 14.59
C GLU A 84 -44.27 6.28 14.11
N LYS A 85 -44.87 5.35 13.35
CA LYS A 85 -44.12 4.26 12.72
C LYS A 85 -43.08 4.75 11.72
N TRP A 86 -43.34 5.83 10.99
CA TRP A 86 -42.35 6.44 10.10
C TRP A 86 -41.15 6.95 10.91
N ILE A 87 -41.40 7.75 11.94
CA ILE A 87 -40.37 8.29 12.84
C ILE A 87 -39.53 7.15 13.43
N GLN A 88 -40.18 6.13 13.98
CA GLN A 88 -39.48 5.01 14.60
C GLN A 88 -38.66 4.23 13.58
N THR A 89 -39.19 3.99 12.39
CA THR A 89 -38.47 3.26 11.33
C THR A 89 -37.25 4.04 10.85
N THR A 90 -37.36 5.38 10.74
CA THR A 90 -36.23 6.24 10.36
C THR A 90 -35.15 6.18 11.43
N ASN A 91 -35.52 6.36 12.70
CA ASN A 91 -34.57 6.27 13.82
C ASN A 91 -33.85 4.92 13.88
N ASP A 92 -34.59 3.81 13.75
CA ASP A 92 -34.02 2.46 13.71
C ASP A 92 -33.01 2.29 12.58
N TYR A 93 -33.36 2.77 11.38
CA TYR A 93 -32.48 2.68 10.21
C TYR A 93 -31.20 3.48 10.41
N MET A 94 -31.32 4.72 10.92
CA MET A 94 -30.20 5.60 11.22
C MET A 94 -29.26 4.99 12.26
N TYR A 95 -29.82 4.44 13.35
CA TYR A 95 -29.06 3.76 14.38
C TYR A 95 -28.26 2.57 13.81
N LEU A 96 -28.88 1.74 12.97
CA LEU A 96 -28.21 0.61 12.32
C LEU A 96 -27.09 1.07 11.40
N LEU A 97 -27.32 2.11 10.59
CA LEU A 97 -26.33 2.67 9.69
C LEU A 97 -25.11 3.19 10.46
N THR A 98 -25.33 4.01 11.50
CA THR A 98 -24.27 4.54 12.36
C THR A 98 -23.48 3.40 13.02
N ARG A 99 -24.17 2.40 13.58
CA ARG A 99 -23.53 1.25 14.22
C ARG A 99 -22.63 0.48 13.25
N ASN A 100 -23.06 0.28 12.02
CA ASN A 100 -22.30 -0.45 11.01
C ASN A 100 -21.06 0.33 10.55
N ILE A 101 -21.19 1.64 10.34
CA ILE A 101 -20.06 2.50 9.99
C ILE A 101 -19.04 2.51 11.13
N ARG A 102 -19.48 2.70 12.38
CA ARG A 102 -18.60 2.66 13.56
C ARG A 102 -17.82 1.35 13.65
N LYS A 103 -18.48 0.19 13.50
CA LYS A 103 -17.80 -1.11 13.46
C LYS A 103 -16.71 -1.20 12.39
N LYS A 104 -16.95 -0.65 11.19
CA LYS A 104 -15.95 -0.62 10.12
C LYS A 104 -14.77 0.28 10.50
N CYS A 105 -15.03 1.45 11.10
CA CYS A 105 -13.98 2.32 11.63
C CYS A 105 -13.18 1.65 12.75
N ASP A 106 -13.84 1.01 13.73
CA ASP A 106 -13.19 0.30 14.83
C ASP A 106 -12.31 -0.86 14.34
N ALA A 107 -12.75 -1.58 13.31
CA ALA A 107 -11.96 -2.62 12.67
C ALA A 107 -10.68 -2.06 12.02
N GLN A 108 -10.77 -0.90 11.36
CA GLN A 108 -9.60 -0.22 10.81
C GLN A 108 -8.67 0.32 11.91
N LEU A 109 -9.22 0.84 13.00
CA LEU A 109 -8.44 1.28 14.15
C LEU A 109 -7.69 0.11 14.78
N LYS A 110 -8.35 -1.03 15.00
CA LYS A 110 -7.72 -2.26 15.49
C LYS A 110 -6.61 -2.74 14.54
N LYS A 111 -6.83 -2.66 13.23
CA LYS A 111 -5.81 -2.97 12.22
C LYS A 111 -4.60 -2.03 12.34
N LEU A 112 -4.83 -0.73 12.50
CA LEU A 112 -3.76 0.26 12.72
C LEU A 112 -2.95 -0.07 13.98
N THR A 113 -3.62 -0.31 15.11
CA THR A 113 -2.97 -0.69 16.37
C THR A 113 -2.13 -1.96 16.22
N ASN A 114 -2.62 -2.96 15.48
CA ASN A 114 -1.87 -4.18 15.20
C ASN A 114 -0.62 -3.89 14.35
N ILE A 115 -0.73 -3.03 13.33
CA ILE A 115 0.40 -2.62 12.49
C ILE A 115 1.44 -1.87 13.33
N GLU A 116 1.03 -0.96 14.20
CA GLU A 116 1.94 -0.22 15.08
C GLU A 116 2.63 -1.14 16.09
N ASN A 117 1.89 -2.08 16.69
CA ASN A 117 2.45 -3.09 17.56
C ASN A 117 3.46 -3.99 16.83
N GLN A 118 3.16 -4.40 15.59
CA GLN A 118 4.11 -5.14 14.77
C GLN A 118 5.34 -4.29 14.46
N LYS A 119 5.19 -3.03 14.04
CA LYS A 119 6.32 -2.12 13.81
C LYS A 119 7.19 -1.97 15.05
N ARG A 120 6.59 -1.82 16.24
CA ARG A 120 7.32 -1.74 17.51
C ARG A 120 8.12 -3.01 17.77
N LYS A 121 7.48 -4.18 17.69
CA LYS A 121 8.13 -5.48 17.86
C LYS A 121 9.24 -5.72 16.83
N SER A 122 9.05 -5.28 15.59
CA SER A 122 10.07 -5.36 14.54
C SER A 122 11.27 -4.45 14.82
N ARG A 123 11.07 -3.28 15.43
CA ARG A 123 12.18 -2.40 15.86
C ARG A 123 12.95 -2.97 17.05
N GLU A 124 12.25 -3.68 17.95
CA GLU A 124 12.85 -4.39 19.09
C GLU A 124 13.56 -5.68 18.68
N LEU A 125 13.39 -6.14 17.43
CA LEU A 125 14.07 -7.32 16.91
C LEU A 125 15.58 -7.05 16.83
N ASP A 126 16.34 -7.76 17.66
CA ASP A 126 17.79 -7.74 17.59
C ASP A 126 18.27 -8.51 16.36
N ILE A 127 18.58 -7.76 15.30
CA ILE A 127 19.07 -8.31 14.03
C ILE A 127 20.35 -9.13 14.24
N LYS A 128 21.18 -8.81 15.26
CA LYS A 128 22.42 -9.55 15.53
C LYS A 128 22.13 -10.99 15.94
N LYS A 129 21.10 -11.21 16.76
CA LYS A 129 20.65 -12.57 17.14
C LYS A 129 20.07 -13.34 15.97
N VAL A 130 19.41 -12.67 15.03
CA VAL A 130 18.94 -13.31 13.80
C VAL A 130 20.11 -13.78 12.93
N GLN A 131 21.25 -13.09 12.97
CA GLN A 131 22.46 -13.46 12.22
C GLN A 131 23.22 -14.66 12.82
N GLU A 132 22.93 -15.04 14.06
CA GLU A 132 23.48 -16.25 14.70
C GLU A 132 22.78 -17.53 14.23
N LEU A 133 21.64 -17.40 13.54
CA LEU A 133 20.91 -18.54 12.99
C LEU A 133 21.60 -19.10 11.73
N PRO A 134 21.47 -20.41 11.46
CA PRO A 134 21.84 -21.00 10.18
C PRO A 134 21.23 -20.27 8.97
N ASP A 135 22.01 -20.13 7.89
CA ASP A 135 21.65 -19.36 6.69
C ASP A 135 20.36 -19.84 5.98
N ASP A 136 20.00 -21.11 6.13
CA ASP A 136 18.77 -21.72 5.64
C ASP A 136 17.54 -21.27 6.45
N ILE A 137 17.66 -21.23 7.78
CA ILE A 137 16.62 -20.72 8.67
C ILE A 137 16.40 -19.23 8.45
N ILE A 138 17.47 -18.44 8.31
CA ILE A 138 17.40 -17.01 7.99
C ILE A 138 16.64 -16.81 6.66
N ARG A 139 16.96 -17.61 5.64
CA ARG A 139 16.27 -17.55 4.35
C ARG A 139 14.79 -17.90 4.47
N HIS A 140 14.44 -18.88 5.29
CA HIS A 140 13.04 -19.25 5.55
C HIS A 140 12.28 -18.12 6.26
N ILE A 141 12.87 -17.51 7.29
CA ILE A 141 12.31 -16.35 8.00
C ILE A 141 12.10 -15.18 7.06
N HIS A 142 13.09 -14.86 6.21
CA HIS A 142 12.98 -13.81 5.20
C HIS A 142 11.83 -14.05 4.20
N GLY A 143 11.38 -15.30 4.02
CA GLY A 143 10.23 -15.64 3.18
C GLY A 143 8.89 -15.12 3.71
N PHE A 144 8.77 -14.91 5.03
CA PHE A 144 7.56 -14.40 5.67
C PHE A 144 7.55 -12.88 5.85
N LEU A 145 8.67 -12.22 5.60
CA LEU A 145 8.81 -10.78 5.78
C LEU A 145 8.34 -10.00 4.55
N LEU A 146 7.68 -8.87 4.80
CA LEU A 146 7.32 -7.93 3.75
C LEU A 146 8.56 -7.34 3.08
N PRO A 147 8.49 -6.93 1.81
CA PRO A 147 9.64 -6.40 1.08
C PRO A 147 10.35 -5.25 1.79
N GLU A 148 9.61 -4.36 2.44
CA GLU A 148 10.11 -3.18 3.18
C GLU A 148 11.03 -3.62 4.33
N THR A 149 10.57 -4.56 5.14
CA THR A 149 11.37 -5.11 6.26
C THR A 149 12.60 -5.84 5.76
N ARG A 150 12.49 -6.57 4.65
CA ARG A 150 13.65 -7.26 4.05
C ARG A 150 14.69 -6.27 3.54
N ILE A 151 14.27 -5.15 2.97
CA ILE A 151 15.17 -4.08 2.54
C ILE A 151 15.95 -3.53 3.73
N GLU A 152 15.28 -3.21 4.84
CA GLU A 152 15.92 -2.73 6.08
C GLU A 152 16.97 -3.72 6.59
N LEU A 153 16.64 -5.03 6.62
CA LEU A 153 17.57 -6.08 7.01
C LEU A 153 18.80 -6.16 6.10
N TYR A 154 18.61 -6.04 4.77
CA TYR A 154 19.72 -6.07 3.82
C TYR A 154 20.63 -4.85 3.95
N VAL A 155 20.06 -3.65 4.13
CA VAL A 155 20.83 -2.41 4.34
C VAL A 155 21.63 -2.50 5.65
N ALA A 156 21.03 -3.00 6.72
CA ALA A 156 21.71 -3.19 8.00
C ALA A 156 22.81 -4.26 7.96
N LYS A 157 22.59 -5.37 7.23
CA LYS A 157 23.57 -6.46 7.11
C LYS A 157 24.74 -6.12 6.20
N TYR A 158 24.53 -5.30 5.17
CA TYR A 158 25.55 -4.96 4.17
C TYR A 158 25.73 -3.45 4.02
N PRO A 159 26.08 -2.69 5.07
CA PRO A 159 26.10 -1.22 5.02
C PRO A 159 27.06 -0.66 3.95
N SER A 160 28.09 -1.43 3.55
CA SER A 160 29.07 -1.07 2.52
C SER A 160 28.80 -1.68 1.14
N PHE A 161 27.56 -2.09 0.82
CA PHE A 161 27.23 -2.68 -0.49
C PHE A 161 27.58 -1.75 -1.66
N ALA A 162 27.45 -0.43 -1.49
CA ALA A 162 27.76 0.55 -2.53
C ALA A 162 29.26 0.60 -2.85
N GLU A 163 30.11 0.61 -1.81
CA GLU A 163 31.56 0.52 -1.95
C GLU A 163 32.00 -0.79 -2.61
N ALA A 164 31.32 -1.89 -2.29
CA ALA A 164 31.60 -3.20 -2.89
C ALA A 164 31.37 -3.18 -4.41
N ILE A 165 30.32 -2.49 -4.88
CA ILE A 165 30.08 -2.27 -6.31
C ILE A 165 31.15 -1.35 -6.92
N GLU A 166 31.56 -0.30 -6.21
CA GLU A 166 32.59 0.64 -6.69
C GLU A 166 33.94 -0.06 -6.97
N ARG A 167 34.27 -1.08 -6.17
CA ARG A 167 35.48 -1.92 -6.31
C ARG A 167 35.47 -2.83 -7.54
N MET A 168 34.36 -2.93 -8.28
CA MET A 168 34.29 -3.69 -9.53
C MET A 168 35.22 -3.12 -10.60
N THR A 169 35.62 -3.94 -11.57
CA THR A 169 36.32 -3.43 -12.75
C THR A 169 35.39 -2.55 -13.60
N SER A 170 35.94 -1.53 -14.27
CA SER A 170 35.14 -0.61 -15.08
C SER A 170 34.31 -1.33 -16.17
N LYS A 171 34.87 -2.40 -16.75
CA LYS A 171 34.17 -3.26 -17.72
C LYS A 171 32.93 -3.94 -17.11
N ASN A 172 33.05 -4.49 -15.90
CA ASN A 172 31.94 -5.17 -15.24
C ASN A 172 30.90 -4.17 -14.72
N LEU A 173 31.34 -3.02 -14.20
CA LEU A 173 30.44 -1.95 -13.77
C LEU A 173 29.61 -1.43 -14.94
N LYS A 174 30.21 -1.22 -16.13
CA LYS A 174 29.50 -0.81 -17.34
C LYS A 174 28.41 -1.81 -17.74
N LYS A 175 28.73 -3.11 -17.71
CA LYS A 175 27.74 -4.18 -17.95
C LYS A 175 26.60 -4.15 -16.92
N TYR A 176 26.94 -3.91 -15.66
CA TYR A 176 25.97 -3.87 -14.58
C TYR A 176 25.05 -2.65 -14.69
N VAL A 177 25.58 -1.45 -14.97
CA VAL A 177 24.79 -0.23 -15.24
C VAL A 177 23.81 -0.44 -16.38
N ILE A 178 24.23 -1.07 -17.49
CA ILE A 178 23.34 -1.39 -18.61
C ILE A 178 22.22 -2.36 -18.16
N HIS A 179 22.54 -3.35 -17.33
CA HIS A 179 21.55 -4.26 -16.77
C HIS A 179 20.56 -3.53 -15.86
N ILE A 180 21.05 -2.65 -14.96
CA ILE A 180 20.20 -1.85 -14.08
C ILE A 180 19.25 -0.96 -14.90
N TYR A 181 19.75 -0.33 -15.95
CA TYR A 181 18.95 0.48 -16.85
C TYR A 181 17.79 -0.32 -17.46
N LYS A 182 18.09 -1.44 -18.12
CA LYS A 182 17.06 -2.26 -18.79
C LYS A 182 16.06 -2.90 -17.83
N THR A 183 16.54 -3.42 -16.70
CA THR A 183 15.72 -4.22 -15.79
C THR A 183 14.94 -3.39 -14.78
N TYR A 184 15.48 -2.26 -14.34
CA TYR A 184 14.86 -1.44 -13.30
C TYR A 184 14.44 -0.08 -13.83
N TYR A 185 15.32 0.66 -14.49
CA TYR A 185 14.98 2.00 -14.96
C TYR A 185 13.84 1.97 -16.00
N GLU A 186 14.00 1.23 -17.09
CA GLU A 186 12.99 1.11 -18.14
C GLU A 186 11.72 0.39 -17.67
N THR A 187 11.80 -0.50 -16.68
CA THR A 187 10.61 -1.24 -16.22
C THR A 187 9.79 -0.43 -15.20
N VAL A 188 10.46 0.27 -14.28
CA VAL A 188 9.81 0.96 -13.16
C VAL A 188 9.47 2.41 -13.50
N PHE A 189 10.28 3.06 -14.35
CA PHE A 189 10.19 4.50 -14.64
C PHE A 189 9.77 4.81 -16.10
N ASN A 190 9.45 3.79 -16.91
CA ASN A 190 8.81 4.02 -18.22
C ASN A 190 7.29 4.20 -18.06
N TYR A 191 6.86 5.46 -17.98
CA TYR A 191 5.46 5.83 -17.80
C TYR A 191 4.66 5.89 -19.10
N ASN A 192 5.29 5.65 -20.25
CA ASN A 192 4.65 5.85 -21.56
C ASN A 192 3.69 4.73 -21.96
N GLY A 193 3.62 3.62 -21.22
CA GLY A 193 2.93 2.42 -21.70
C GLY A 193 1.95 1.71 -20.77
N GLN A 194 2.00 1.87 -19.44
CA GLN A 194 1.22 0.95 -18.57
C GLN A 194 0.41 1.58 -17.43
N ILE A 195 0.94 2.50 -16.61
CA ILE A 195 0.17 3.14 -15.51
C ILE A 195 0.77 4.53 -15.17
N PRO A 196 0.31 5.62 -15.80
CA PRO A 196 0.82 6.98 -15.57
C PRO A 196 0.71 7.45 -14.11
N GLU A 197 -0.29 6.95 -13.38
CA GLU A 197 -0.61 7.32 -12.00
C GLU A 197 0.53 6.99 -11.03
N ARG A 198 1.38 6.01 -11.36
CA ARG A 198 2.57 5.65 -10.56
C ARG A 198 3.57 6.80 -10.44
N ARG A 199 3.57 7.74 -11.40
CA ARG A 199 4.40 8.94 -11.37
C ARG A 199 4.17 9.78 -10.11
N SER A 200 2.93 9.80 -9.61
CA SER A 200 2.56 10.55 -8.39
C SER A 200 3.11 9.95 -7.09
N CYS A 201 3.69 8.74 -7.14
CA CYS A 201 4.36 8.09 -6.02
C CYS A 201 5.82 8.53 -5.89
N LEU A 202 6.41 9.16 -6.90
CA LEU A 202 7.80 9.61 -6.87
C LEU A 202 7.88 11.11 -6.65
N GLN A 203 8.78 11.53 -5.75
CA GLN A 203 9.06 12.95 -5.52
C GLN A 203 9.80 13.60 -6.69
N ARG A 204 10.59 12.82 -7.44
CA ARG A 204 11.38 13.29 -8.59
C ARG A 204 11.56 12.19 -9.62
N HIS A 205 11.69 12.58 -10.89
CA HIS A 205 12.09 11.67 -11.96
C HIS A 205 13.61 11.52 -11.95
N PRO A 206 14.15 10.31 -11.77
CA PRO A 206 15.58 10.10 -11.91
C PRO A 206 15.97 10.30 -13.38
N LYS A 207 17.03 11.08 -13.64
CA LYS A 207 17.74 11.00 -14.91
C LYS A 207 18.81 9.93 -14.76
N TYR A 208 18.61 8.78 -15.38
CA TYR A 208 19.61 7.71 -15.39
C TYR A 208 20.42 7.74 -16.69
N LEU A 209 21.72 7.85 -16.56
CA LEU A 209 22.68 7.90 -17.66
C LEU A 209 23.47 6.58 -17.71
N ILE A 210 23.43 5.91 -18.86
CA ILE A 210 24.22 4.69 -19.10
C ILE A 210 25.72 5.01 -19.09
N SER A 211 26.09 6.22 -19.53
CA SER A 211 27.46 6.72 -19.49
C SER A 211 27.78 7.38 -18.14
N TYR A 212 29.03 7.26 -17.72
CA TYR A 212 29.54 7.86 -16.49
C TYR A 212 31.02 8.21 -16.65
N SER A 213 31.44 9.31 -16.03
CA SER A 213 32.82 9.81 -16.08
C SER A 213 33.74 9.07 -15.11
N ASN A 214 33.21 8.63 -13.97
CA ASN A 214 33.93 7.84 -12.97
C ASN A 214 33.01 6.79 -12.33
N LYS A 215 33.60 5.78 -11.67
CA LYS A 215 32.83 4.68 -11.07
C LYS A 215 31.87 5.16 -9.99
N ARG A 216 32.25 6.19 -9.22
CA ARG A 216 31.43 6.74 -8.16
C ARG A 216 30.09 7.25 -8.68
N GLN A 217 30.12 8.01 -9.77
CA GLN A 217 28.92 8.50 -10.45
C GLN A 217 27.99 7.36 -10.89
N ALA A 218 28.52 6.22 -11.34
CA ALA A 218 27.69 5.07 -11.67
C ALA A 218 27.03 4.45 -10.44
N VAL A 219 27.77 4.31 -9.34
CA VAL A 219 27.28 3.76 -8.07
C VAL A 219 26.23 4.67 -7.45
N ASP A 220 26.46 5.99 -7.47
CA ASP A 220 25.52 6.99 -6.97
C ASP A 220 24.21 6.96 -7.76
N GLN A 221 24.25 6.76 -9.08
CA GLN A 221 23.04 6.61 -9.90
C GLN A 221 22.24 5.34 -9.57
N ILE A 222 22.91 4.21 -9.35
CA ILE A 222 22.24 2.96 -8.95
C ILE A 222 21.61 3.12 -7.56
N THR A 223 22.34 3.73 -6.62
CA THR A 223 21.88 3.97 -5.25
C THR A 223 20.69 4.93 -5.23
N LEU A 224 20.72 5.99 -6.04
CA LEU A 224 19.61 6.91 -6.23
C LEU A 224 18.33 6.19 -6.71
N LEU A 225 18.45 5.27 -7.69
CA LEU A 225 17.29 4.49 -8.13
C LEU A 225 16.72 3.63 -7.01
N PHE A 226 17.60 2.98 -6.23
CA PHE A 226 17.18 2.20 -5.08
C PHE A 226 16.44 3.05 -4.04
N ASP A 227 17.00 4.19 -3.65
CA ASP A 227 16.39 5.09 -2.67
C ASP A 227 15.04 5.61 -3.16
N LEU A 228 14.91 5.99 -4.44
CA LEU A 228 13.65 6.46 -5.02
C LEU A 228 12.53 5.41 -4.97
N MET A 229 12.87 4.12 -5.18
CA MET A 229 11.89 3.04 -5.07
C MET A 229 11.56 2.74 -3.60
N ARG A 230 12.57 2.72 -2.73
CA ARG A 230 12.40 2.48 -1.29
C ARG A 230 11.55 3.57 -0.63
N GLU A 231 11.69 4.82 -1.08
CA GLU A 231 11.04 6.01 -0.49
C GLU A 231 9.79 6.44 -1.28
N ALA A 232 9.31 5.61 -2.20
CA ALA A 232 8.12 5.90 -2.99
C ALA A 232 6.88 6.12 -2.09
N ILE A 233 6.18 7.23 -2.31
CA ILE A 233 5.01 7.65 -1.55
C ILE A 233 3.86 6.65 -1.81
N PRO A 234 3.32 5.99 -0.77
CA PRO A 234 2.25 5.02 -0.92
C PRO A 234 0.92 5.70 -1.25
N ARG A 235 0.58 5.81 -2.55
CA ARG A 235 -0.74 6.31 -3.00
C ARG A 235 -1.81 5.23 -2.98
N THR A 236 -1.44 3.99 -3.32
CA THR A 236 -2.29 2.80 -3.22
C THR A 236 -1.46 1.62 -2.69
N PRO A 237 -2.08 0.60 -2.07
CA PRO A 237 -1.36 -0.60 -1.64
C PRO A 237 -0.61 -1.30 -2.78
N ILE A 238 -1.23 -1.36 -3.96
CA ILE A 238 -0.65 -2.00 -5.16
C ILE A 238 0.62 -1.28 -5.61
N TYR A 239 0.58 0.05 -5.66
CA TYR A 239 1.75 0.83 -6.09
C TYR A 239 2.87 0.78 -5.05
N HIS A 240 2.52 0.84 -3.76
CA HIS A 240 3.52 0.68 -2.70
C HIS A 240 4.22 -0.67 -2.81
N GLN A 241 3.47 -1.77 -2.87
CA GLN A 241 4.03 -3.11 -3.02
C GLN A 241 4.88 -3.26 -4.28
N TYR A 242 4.48 -2.65 -5.40
CA TYR A 242 5.24 -2.65 -6.63
C TYR A 242 6.63 -2.03 -6.44
N PHE A 243 6.71 -0.80 -5.93
CA PHE A 243 8.00 -0.13 -5.70
C PHE A 243 8.88 -0.88 -4.69
N GLN A 244 8.30 -1.37 -3.60
CA GLN A 244 9.05 -2.07 -2.56
C GLN A 244 9.56 -3.44 -3.04
N THR A 245 8.80 -4.14 -3.89
CA THR A 245 9.28 -5.38 -4.53
C THR A 245 10.46 -5.11 -5.48
N HIS A 246 10.42 -4.02 -6.26
CA HIS A 246 11.51 -3.65 -7.15
C HIS A 246 12.75 -3.14 -6.39
N ALA A 247 12.57 -2.37 -5.33
CA ALA A 247 13.64 -1.96 -4.42
C ALA A 247 14.34 -3.18 -3.79
N LEU A 248 13.56 -4.16 -3.32
CA LEU A 248 14.08 -5.41 -2.77
C LEU A 248 14.92 -6.19 -3.78
N LYS A 249 14.43 -6.36 -5.01
CA LYS A 249 15.18 -7.04 -6.07
C LYS A 249 16.47 -6.29 -6.42
N LEU A 250 16.43 -4.96 -6.44
CA LEU A 250 17.60 -4.14 -6.73
C LEU A 250 18.66 -4.30 -5.64
N ILE A 251 18.31 -4.17 -4.35
CA ILE A 251 19.30 -4.32 -3.27
C ILE A 251 19.89 -5.74 -3.23
N GLN A 252 19.08 -6.77 -3.49
CA GLN A 252 19.57 -8.15 -3.63
C GLN A 252 20.57 -8.29 -4.78
N SER A 253 20.28 -7.67 -5.93
CA SER A 253 21.20 -7.64 -7.08
C SER A 253 22.51 -6.93 -6.73
N MET A 254 22.42 -5.78 -6.07
CA MET A 254 23.56 -4.97 -5.63
C MET A 254 24.48 -5.77 -4.71
N ILE A 255 23.90 -6.44 -3.71
CA ILE A 255 24.63 -7.31 -2.78
C ILE A 255 25.23 -8.51 -3.51
N TYR A 256 24.47 -9.19 -4.37
CA TYR A 256 24.97 -10.34 -5.12
C TYR A 256 26.18 -9.98 -5.98
N VAL A 257 26.10 -8.89 -6.73
CA VAL A 257 27.17 -8.47 -7.65
C VAL A 257 28.37 -7.90 -6.90
N GLY A 258 28.14 -7.02 -5.92
CA GLY A 258 29.21 -6.35 -5.17
C GLY A 258 29.89 -7.26 -4.15
N VAL A 259 29.12 -7.94 -3.31
CA VAL A 259 29.65 -8.69 -2.15
C VAL A 259 30.03 -10.11 -2.51
N TYR A 260 29.22 -10.82 -3.31
CA TYR A 260 29.44 -12.25 -3.58
C TYR A 260 30.23 -12.50 -4.87
N LYS A 261 29.85 -11.86 -5.98
CA LYS A 261 30.47 -12.09 -7.29
C LYS A 261 31.79 -11.34 -7.46
N GLY A 262 31.92 -10.15 -6.87
CA GLY A 262 33.13 -9.32 -6.92
C GLY A 262 34.41 -10.04 -6.46
N PRO A 263 34.43 -10.66 -5.26
CA PRO A 263 35.59 -11.41 -4.76
C PRO A 263 35.92 -12.68 -5.57
N GLN A 264 34.91 -13.41 -6.04
CA GLN A 264 35.11 -14.64 -6.81
C GLN A 264 35.76 -14.37 -8.19
N LEU A 265 35.46 -13.23 -8.82
CA LEU A 265 36.09 -12.81 -10.07
C LEU A 265 37.55 -12.36 -9.91
N LYS A 266 38.00 -12.01 -8.69
CA LYS A 266 39.41 -11.72 -8.40
C LYS A 266 40.22 -13.00 -8.20
N ARG A 267 39.66 -14.03 -7.56
CA ARG A 267 40.31 -15.33 -7.33
C ARG A 267 40.59 -16.12 -8.61
N ASN A 268 39.77 -15.93 -9.67
CA ASN A 268 39.93 -16.65 -10.94
C ASN A 268 40.88 -15.98 -11.95
N ARG A 269 41.66 -14.97 -11.56
CA ARG A 269 42.75 -14.47 -12.40
C ARG A 269 43.98 -15.36 -12.19
N LYS A 270 44.27 -16.26 -13.14
CA LYS A 270 45.60 -16.86 -13.25
C LYS A 270 46.64 -15.72 -13.36
N PRO A 271 47.76 -15.76 -12.63
CA PRO A 271 48.83 -14.79 -12.81
C PRO A 271 49.35 -14.87 -14.25
N ALA A 272 49.41 -13.73 -14.93
CA ALA A 272 49.84 -13.64 -16.33
C ALA A 272 51.37 -13.81 -16.53
N ASN A 273 52.07 -14.46 -15.59
CA ASN A 273 53.53 -14.57 -15.58
C ASN A 273 54.07 -16.01 -15.72
N GLU A 274 53.26 -16.98 -16.15
CA GLU A 274 53.72 -18.35 -16.42
C GLU A 274 53.88 -18.70 -17.92
N LEU A 275 54.02 -17.71 -18.81
CA LEU A 275 54.27 -17.95 -20.26
C LEU A 275 55.53 -17.28 -20.80
N LEU A 276 56.55 -17.07 -19.95
CA LEU A 276 57.89 -16.71 -20.39
C LEU A 276 58.94 -17.59 -19.72
N HIS A 277 58.79 -18.92 -19.83
CA HIS A 277 59.89 -19.89 -19.79
C HIS A 277 59.33 -21.27 -20.17
N VAL A 278 59.25 -21.54 -21.48
CA VAL A 278 59.63 -22.80 -22.15
C VAL A 278 59.99 -22.43 -23.59
#